data_AF-A0A520KKX6-F1
#
_entry.id   AF-A0A520KKX6-F1
#
_cell.length_a   1.000
_cell.length_b   1.000
_cell.length_c   1.000
_cell.angle_alpha   90.00
_cell.angle_beta   90.00
_cell.angle_gamma   90.00
#
_symmetry.space_group_name_H-M   'P 1'
#
loop_
_entity.id
_entity.type
_entity.pdbx_description
1 polymer ?
#
loop_
_entity_poly.entity_id
_entity_poly.type
_entity_poly.pdbx_seq_one_letter_code
_entity_poly.pdbx_strand_id
1 'polypeptide(L)'
;MESQDVLEEKETLVPTEDYFKTGVHIGTQNKSRDMEDFIYQARDDGLYIFDIEKTDQRIKTAANFLSMFEPDKILAVSAREYGKKPAEMFAKIVGGNAIVDRMIPGTLTNPNLDVYTEPEVVVATDPIGDEQALAEANTSGIPVIALCDTNNMVSNVDLVIPVNNKGRKALAMVYWLLSRETVKSQGRLAEQDKFKYEPEDFETEI
;
A
#
# COMPACT_ATOMS: atom_id res chain seq x y z
N MET A 1 44.80 3.05 -9.12
CA MET A 1 43.53 3.32 -9.85
C MET A 1 42.49 2.42 -9.22
N GLU A 2 42.20 2.66 -7.95
CA GLU A 2 41.08 2.02 -7.25
C GLU A 2 39.92 3.00 -7.40
N SER A 3 39.00 2.67 -8.30
CA SER A 3 37.71 3.34 -8.38
C SER A 3 36.94 2.98 -7.12
N GLN A 4 36.91 3.94 -6.19
CA GLN A 4 35.90 4.01 -5.15
C GLN A 4 34.55 4.14 -5.84
N ASP A 5 33.82 3.02 -5.97
CA ASP A 5 32.39 3.07 -6.20
C ASP A 5 31.78 3.73 -4.96
N VAL A 6 31.41 4.99 -5.15
CA VAL A 6 30.60 5.76 -4.21
C VAL A 6 29.26 5.03 -4.14
N LEU A 7 29.09 4.18 -3.12
CA LEU A 7 27.77 3.77 -2.67
C LEU A 7 27.10 5.05 -2.15
N GLU A 8 26.32 5.71 -3.00
CA GLU A 8 25.30 6.63 -2.53
C GLU A 8 24.48 5.85 -1.50
N GLU A 9 24.57 6.23 -0.23
CA GLU A 9 23.56 5.88 0.76
C GLU A 9 22.25 6.48 0.25
N LYS A 10 21.51 5.70 -0.54
CA LYS A 10 20.20 6.09 -1.05
C LYS A 10 19.30 6.28 0.16
N GLU A 11 18.89 7.53 0.42
CA GLU A 11 17.96 7.87 1.48
C GLU A 11 16.61 7.13 1.29
N THR A 12 16.45 6.04 2.04
CA THR A 12 15.15 5.39 2.24
C THR A 12 14.29 6.26 3.15
N LEU A 13 12.95 6.17 3.01
CA LEU A 13 12.01 7.00 3.80
C LEU A 13 12.16 6.83 5.32
N VAL A 14 12.62 5.64 5.72
CA VAL A 14 12.87 5.19 7.08
C VAL A 14 14.13 4.33 7.07
N PRO A 15 14.91 4.27 8.16
CA PRO A 15 16.06 3.37 8.26
C PRO A 15 15.70 1.92 7.89
N THR A 16 16.59 1.27 7.14
CA THR A 16 16.39 -0.10 6.65
C THR A 16 16.11 -1.08 7.80
N GLU A 17 16.66 -0.82 8.99
CA GLU A 17 16.41 -1.60 10.21
C GLU A 17 14.92 -1.72 10.56
N ASP A 18 14.14 -0.67 10.36
CA ASP A 18 12.73 -0.66 10.74
C ASP A 18 11.87 -1.44 9.75
N TYR A 19 12.24 -1.46 8.46
CA TYR A 19 11.67 -2.38 7.47
C TYR A 19 11.94 -3.85 7.80
N PHE A 20 13.12 -4.15 8.39
CA PHE A 20 13.43 -5.51 8.87
C PHE A 20 12.63 -5.88 10.12
N LYS A 21 12.52 -4.98 11.11
CA LYS A 21 11.76 -5.20 12.35
C LYS A 21 10.27 -5.46 12.10
N THR A 22 9.69 -4.76 11.14
CA THR A 22 8.26 -4.86 10.79
C THR A 22 7.95 -6.06 9.88
N GLY A 23 8.96 -6.64 9.22
CA GLY A 23 8.81 -7.81 8.37
C GLY A 23 8.21 -7.52 6.98
N VAL A 24 8.31 -6.27 6.50
CA VAL A 24 7.78 -5.84 5.18
C VAL A 24 8.42 -6.60 4.02
N HIS A 25 9.70 -6.97 4.16
CA HIS A 25 10.49 -7.67 3.16
C HIS A 25 10.16 -9.17 3.02
N ILE A 26 9.39 -9.75 3.94
CA ILE A 26 9.12 -11.19 3.96
C ILE A 26 7.89 -11.49 3.11
N GLY A 27 8.07 -12.14 1.97
CA GLY A 27 7.00 -12.61 1.10
C GLY A 27 6.52 -14.03 1.43
N THR A 28 5.78 -14.65 0.51
CA THR A 28 5.28 -16.03 0.66
C THR A 28 6.21 -17.08 0.05
N GLN A 29 5.80 -18.35 0.09
CA GLN A 29 6.47 -19.45 -0.61
C GLN A 29 6.10 -19.54 -2.10
N ASN A 30 5.01 -18.89 -2.50
CA ASN A 30 4.54 -18.92 -3.88
C ASN A 30 4.98 -17.63 -4.58
N LYS A 31 5.38 -17.74 -5.84
CA LYS A 31 5.67 -16.59 -6.69
C LYS A 31 4.75 -16.57 -7.91
N SER A 32 4.27 -15.38 -8.24
CA SER A 32 3.64 -15.08 -9.52
C SER A 32 4.69 -14.53 -10.48
N ARG A 33 4.48 -14.73 -11.79
CA ARG A 33 5.38 -14.23 -12.84
C ARG A 33 5.49 -12.71 -12.83
N ASP A 34 4.38 -12.04 -12.55
CA ASP A 34 4.33 -10.57 -12.57
C ASP A 34 5.10 -9.92 -11.40
N MET A 35 5.29 -10.68 -10.31
CA MET A 35 5.97 -10.20 -9.11
C MET A 35 7.46 -10.54 -9.08
N GLU A 36 7.99 -11.27 -10.08
CA GLU A 36 9.39 -11.70 -10.11
C GLU A 36 10.36 -10.51 -10.09
N ASP A 37 10.01 -9.40 -10.74
CA ASP A 37 10.85 -8.21 -10.81
C ASP A 37 11.04 -7.51 -9.45
N PHE A 38 10.17 -7.77 -8.46
CA PHE A 38 10.25 -7.19 -7.13
C PHE A 38 10.94 -8.09 -6.10
N ILE A 39 11.21 -9.35 -6.47
CA ILE A 39 11.85 -10.33 -5.59
C ILE A 39 13.38 -10.19 -5.71
N TYR A 40 14.06 -10.05 -4.59
CA TYR A 40 15.52 -9.97 -4.52
C TYR A 40 16.14 -11.37 -4.46
N GLN A 41 15.74 -12.18 -3.48
CA GLN A 41 16.28 -13.52 -3.27
C GLN A 41 15.27 -14.47 -2.64
N ALA A 42 15.48 -15.78 -2.82
CA ALA A 42 14.78 -16.81 -2.05
C ALA A 42 15.63 -17.20 -0.84
N ARG A 43 15.01 -17.30 0.34
CA ARG A 43 15.63 -17.79 1.57
C ARG A 43 15.65 -19.32 1.58
N ASP A 44 16.52 -19.91 2.38
CA ASP A 44 16.61 -21.38 2.56
C ASP A 44 15.30 -22.02 3.03
N ASP A 45 14.47 -21.27 3.75
CA ASP A 45 13.14 -21.69 4.25
C ASP A 45 12.07 -21.72 3.14
N GLY A 46 12.42 -21.35 1.91
CA GLY A 46 11.52 -21.26 0.75
C GLY A 46 10.68 -19.98 0.71
N LEU A 47 10.92 -19.02 1.60
CA LEU A 47 10.27 -17.69 1.57
C LEU A 47 11.02 -16.75 0.62
N TYR A 48 10.28 -16.02 -0.20
CA TYR A 48 10.84 -14.99 -1.06
C TYR A 48 11.04 -13.68 -0.29
N ILE A 49 12.11 -12.95 -0.60
CA ILE A 49 12.47 -11.68 0.01
C ILE A 49 12.29 -10.56 -1.02
N PHE A 50 11.57 -9.51 -0.65
CA PHE A 50 11.40 -8.31 -1.47
C PHE A 50 12.60 -7.37 -1.42
N ASP A 51 12.80 -6.65 -2.51
CA ASP A 51 13.75 -5.54 -2.60
C ASP A 51 13.16 -4.27 -1.96
N ILE A 52 13.71 -3.86 -0.82
CA ILE A 52 13.25 -2.70 -0.04
C ILE A 52 13.41 -1.39 -0.84
N GLU A 53 14.43 -1.27 -1.70
CA GLU A 53 14.63 -0.06 -2.49
C GLU A 53 13.46 0.13 -3.48
N LYS A 54 13.02 -0.95 -4.11
CA LYS A 54 11.87 -0.93 -5.03
C LYS A 54 10.58 -0.64 -4.29
N THR A 55 10.39 -1.19 -3.09
CA THR A 55 9.25 -0.88 -2.24
C THR A 55 9.20 0.61 -1.91
N ASP A 56 10.32 1.21 -1.49
CA ASP A 56 10.41 2.63 -1.13
C ASP A 56 10.09 3.55 -2.32
N GLN A 57 10.65 3.24 -3.50
CA GLN A 57 10.36 3.96 -4.75
C GLN A 57 8.88 3.87 -5.14
N ARG A 58 8.27 2.69 -4.99
CA ARG A 58 6.83 2.50 -5.29
C ARG A 58 5.95 3.24 -4.30
N ILE A 59 6.30 3.29 -3.01
CA ILE A 59 5.58 4.09 -2.01
C ILE A 59 5.66 5.58 -2.34
N LYS A 60 6.85 6.11 -2.67
CA LYS A 60 7.02 7.51 -3.10
C LYS A 60 6.17 7.83 -4.34
N THR A 61 6.19 6.93 -5.33
CA THR A 61 5.40 7.08 -6.56
C THR A 61 3.90 7.07 -6.26
N ALA A 62 3.44 6.16 -5.39
CA ALA A 62 2.05 6.06 -4.99
C ALA A 62 1.59 7.29 -4.21
N ALA A 63 2.38 7.77 -3.26
CA ALA A 63 2.07 8.98 -2.50
C ALA A 63 1.98 10.22 -3.40
N ASN A 64 2.90 10.36 -4.36
CA ASN A 64 2.84 11.44 -5.35
C ASN A 64 1.60 11.34 -6.24
N PHE A 65 1.24 10.14 -6.67
CA PHE A 65 0.01 9.92 -7.45
C PHE A 65 -1.23 10.27 -6.63
N LEU A 66 -1.33 9.81 -5.37
CA LEU A 66 -2.43 10.12 -4.46
C LEU A 66 -2.54 11.63 -4.15
N SER A 67 -1.42 12.35 -4.13
CA SER A 67 -1.42 13.80 -3.88
C SER A 67 -2.07 14.63 -5.00
N MET A 68 -2.25 14.06 -6.19
CA MET A 68 -2.88 14.73 -7.33
C MET A 68 -4.41 14.76 -7.24
N PHE A 69 -5.00 13.89 -6.41
CA PHE A 69 -6.44 13.74 -6.27
C PHE A 69 -6.98 14.49 -5.06
N GLU A 70 -8.27 14.80 -5.10
CA GLU A 70 -8.95 15.38 -3.94
C GLU A 70 -9.10 14.32 -2.83
N PRO A 71 -8.88 14.69 -1.55
CA PRO A 71 -8.95 13.75 -0.43
C PRO A 71 -10.22 12.89 -0.40
N ASP A 72 -11.38 13.49 -0.61
CA ASP A 72 -12.69 12.83 -0.52
C ASP A 72 -12.90 11.77 -1.63
N LYS A 73 -12.14 11.88 -2.73
CA LYS A 73 -12.20 10.97 -3.87
C LYS A 73 -11.25 9.79 -3.78
N ILE A 74 -10.50 9.65 -2.68
CA ILE A 74 -9.61 8.52 -2.43
C ILE A 74 -10.37 7.46 -1.64
N LEU A 75 -10.45 6.24 -2.17
CA LEU A 75 -11.07 5.10 -1.49
C LEU A 75 -10.04 4.05 -1.09
N ALA A 76 -9.90 3.78 0.20
CA ALA A 76 -9.12 2.65 0.71
C ALA A 76 -10.03 1.43 0.93
N VAL A 77 -9.63 0.27 0.42
CA VAL A 77 -10.38 -0.99 0.57
C VAL A 77 -9.52 -2.04 1.27
N SER A 78 -10.12 -2.72 2.24
CA SER A 78 -9.49 -3.85 2.93
C SER A 78 -10.53 -4.84 3.41
N ALA A 79 -10.64 -6.01 2.77
CA ALA A 79 -11.39 -7.14 3.28
C ALA A 79 -10.65 -7.90 4.40
N ARG A 80 -9.32 -7.70 4.53
CA ARG A 80 -8.48 -8.38 5.51
C ARG A 80 -8.63 -7.78 6.91
N GLU A 81 -8.72 -8.63 7.93
CA GLU A 81 -8.84 -8.24 9.34
C GLU A 81 -7.70 -7.34 9.83
N TYR A 82 -6.45 -7.68 9.50
CA TYR A 82 -5.29 -6.86 9.86
C TYR A 82 -5.12 -5.59 9.02
N GLY A 83 -5.82 -5.49 7.89
CA GLY A 83 -5.80 -4.30 7.03
C GLY A 83 -6.89 -3.28 7.37
N LYS A 84 -7.92 -3.67 8.15
CA LYS A 84 -9.04 -2.78 8.49
C LYS A 84 -8.59 -1.51 9.21
N LYS A 85 -7.88 -1.67 10.33
CA LYS A 85 -7.41 -0.56 11.14
C LYS A 85 -6.44 0.36 10.37
N PRO A 86 -5.42 -0.17 9.66
CA PRO A 86 -4.56 0.65 8.81
C PRO A 86 -5.31 1.46 7.75
N ALA A 87 -6.27 0.84 7.04
CA ALA A 87 -7.05 1.49 5.99
C ALA A 87 -7.96 2.60 6.55
N GLU A 88 -8.61 2.38 7.70
CA GLU A 88 -9.39 3.43 8.36
C GLU A 88 -8.53 4.61 8.80
N MET A 89 -7.35 4.33 9.37
CA MET A 89 -6.43 5.37 9.84
C MET A 89 -5.90 6.18 8.66
N PHE A 90 -5.54 5.51 7.57
CA PHE A 90 -5.15 6.15 6.31
C PHE A 90 -6.24 7.10 5.79
N ALA A 91 -7.49 6.63 5.71
CA ALA A 91 -8.62 7.44 5.28
C ALA A 91 -8.84 8.65 6.18
N LYS A 92 -8.75 8.50 7.52
CA LYS A 92 -8.85 9.60 8.48
C LYS A 92 -7.76 10.67 8.30
N ILE A 93 -6.55 10.25 7.97
CA ILE A 93 -5.39 11.15 7.86
C ILE A 93 -5.39 11.90 6.54
N VAL A 94 -5.60 11.18 5.44
CA VAL A 94 -5.65 11.78 4.10
C VAL A 94 -6.92 12.61 3.96
N GLY A 95 -8.02 12.19 4.61
CA GLY A 95 -9.35 12.79 4.51
C GLY A 95 -10.22 12.11 3.43
N GLY A 96 -9.94 10.84 3.15
CA GLY A 96 -10.68 10.03 2.19
C GLY A 96 -11.65 9.06 2.84
N ASN A 97 -12.18 8.16 2.01
CA ASN A 97 -13.16 7.16 2.40
C ASN A 97 -12.50 5.79 2.55
N ALA A 98 -13.00 4.97 3.48
CA ALA A 98 -12.53 3.59 3.66
C ALA A 98 -13.70 2.60 3.70
N ILE A 99 -13.53 1.48 3.01
CA ILE A 99 -14.40 0.31 3.08
C ILE A 99 -13.56 -0.84 3.62
N VAL A 100 -13.75 -1.16 4.90
CA VAL A 100 -12.92 -2.12 5.65
C VAL A 100 -13.61 -3.45 5.94
N ASP A 101 -14.81 -3.61 5.42
CA ASP A 101 -15.56 -4.85 5.50
C ASP A 101 -15.83 -5.37 4.09
N ARG A 102 -16.66 -6.40 4.01
CA ARG A 102 -17.13 -6.95 2.75
C ARG A 102 -17.70 -5.82 1.88
N MET A 103 -17.05 -5.59 0.74
CA MET A 103 -17.57 -4.71 -0.28
C MET A 103 -18.87 -5.29 -0.85
N ILE A 104 -19.91 -4.45 -0.88
CA ILE A 104 -21.19 -4.83 -1.48
C ILE A 104 -21.02 -4.71 -2.99
N PRO A 105 -21.30 -5.78 -3.76
CA PRO A 105 -21.24 -5.69 -5.21
C PRO A 105 -22.17 -4.59 -5.74
N GLY A 106 -21.64 -3.72 -6.59
CA GLY A 106 -22.36 -2.57 -7.13
C GLY A 106 -21.98 -1.24 -6.48
N THR A 107 -21.14 -1.24 -5.44
CA THR A 107 -20.72 -0.01 -4.74
C THR A 107 -20.08 1.02 -5.69
N LEU A 108 -19.36 0.61 -6.74
CA LEU A 108 -18.74 1.55 -7.70
C LEU A 108 -19.48 1.64 -9.05
N THR A 109 -20.48 0.79 -9.28
CA THR A 109 -21.11 0.65 -10.61
C THR A 109 -22.62 0.95 -10.61
N ASN A 110 -23.30 0.81 -9.47
CA ASN A 110 -24.75 0.99 -9.38
C ASN A 110 -25.13 2.23 -8.55
N PRO A 111 -25.55 3.33 -9.19
CA PRO A 111 -25.91 4.57 -8.50
C PRO A 111 -27.20 4.48 -7.67
N ASN A 112 -27.98 3.40 -7.80
CA ASN A 112 -29.21 3.22 -7.00
C ASN A 112 -28.96 2.64 -5.61
N LEU A 113 -27.71 2.29 -5.27
CA LEU A 113 -27.37 1.78 -3.94
C LEU A 113 -27.08 2.93 -2.99
N ASP A 114 -27.52 2.80 -1.73
CA ASP A 114 -27.22 3.79 -0.68
C ASP A 114 -25.72 3.88 -0.36
N VAL A 115 -24.99 2.80 -0.63
CA VAL A 115 -23.53 2.69 -0.42
C VAL A 115 -22.72 3.07 -1.66
N TYR A 116 -23.37 3.65 -2.69
CA TYR A 116 -22.70 4.04 -3.91
C TYR A 116 -21.65 5.12 -3.63
N THR A 117 -20.45 4.94 -4.18
CA THR A 117 -19.38 5.92 -4.12
C THR A 117 -18.64 6.01 -5.45
N GLU A 118 -18.23 7.22 -5.80
CA GLU A 118 -17.49 7.53 -7.03
C GLU A 118 -16.11 8.07 -6.67
N PRO A 119 -15.16 7.19 -6.32
CA PRO A 119 -13.78 7.56 -6.09
C PRO A 119 -13.05 7.75 -7.42
N GLU A 120 -12.01 8.58 -7.41
CA GLU A 120 -11.11 8.77 -8.54
C GLU A 120 -9.88 7.87 -8.46
N VAL A 121 -9.61 7.30 -7.28
CA VAL A 121 -8.53 6.33 -7.08
C VAL A 121 -8.89 5.34 -5.97
N VAL A 122 -8.55 4.07 -6.18
CA VAL A 122 -8.74 2.99 -5.20
C VAL A 122 -7.38 2.49 -4.69
N VAL A 123 -7.25 2.35 -3.37
CA VAL A 123 -6.11 1.73 -2.70
C VAL A 123 -6.55 0.42 -2.06
N ALA A 124 -6.14 -0.72 -2.63
CA ALA A 124 -6.49 -2.05 -2.14
C ALA A 124 -5.37 -2.65 -1.28
N THR A 125 -5.75 -3.30 -0.17
CA THR A 125 -4.79 -3.99 0.72
C THR A 125 -4.32 -5.32 0.18
N ASP A 126 -5.21 -6.06 -0.49
CA ASP A 126 -4.84 -7.34 -1.09
C ASP A 126 -5.67 -7.60 -2.34
N PRO A 127 -5.03 -7.77 -3.51
CA PRO A 127 -5.73 -8.10 -4.73
C PRO A 127 -6.62 -9.35 -4.67
N ILE A 128 -6.25 -10.34 -3.84
CA ILE A 128 -7.06 -11.58 -3.71
C ILE A 128 -8.29 -11.33 -2.83
N GLY A 129 -8.11 -10.66 -1.69
CA GLY A 129 -9.21 -10.34 -0.78
C GLY A 129 -10.18 -9.29 -1.33
N ASP A 130 -9.66 -8.34 -2.10
CA ASP A 130 -10.37 -7.16 -2.60
C ASP A 130 -10.71 -7.28 -4.10
N GLU A 131 -10.77 -8.50 -4.65
CA GLU A 131 -11.01 -8.76 -6.08
C GLU A 131 -12.28 -8.06 -6.60
N GLN A 132 -13.33 -8.00 -5.78
CA GLN A 132 -14.58 -7.31 -6.14
C GLN A 132 -14.35 -5.80 -6.37
N ALA A 133 -13.53 -5.16 -5.53
CA ALA A 133 -13.18 -3.76 -5.67
C ALA A 133 -12.36 -3.52 -6.94
N LEU A 134 -11.41 -4.42 -7.21
CA LEU A 134 -10.58 -4.35 -8.41
C LEU A 134 -11.39 -4.52 -9.69
N ALA A 135 -12.31 -5.49 -9.72
CA ALA A 135 -13.15 -5.76 -10.88
C ALA A 135 -14.08 -4.59 -11.18
N GLU A 136 -14.70 -4.00 -10.15
CA GLU A 136 -15.56 -2.85 -10.31
C GLU A 136 -14.77 -1.58 -10.67
N ALA A 137 -13.63 -1.33 -10.03
CA ALA A 137 -12.77 -0.20 -10.37
C ALA A 137 -12.31 -0.25 -11.83
N ASN A 138 -11.90 -1.43 -12.32
CA ASN A 138 -11.53 -1.63 -13.72
C ASN A 138 -12.71 -1.39 -14.66
N THR A 139 -13.91 -1.86 -14.30
CA THR A 139 -15.14 -1.63 -15.08
C THR A 139 -15.50 -0.15 -15.16
N SER A 140 -15.33 0.59 -14.06
CA SER A 140 -15.59 2.03 -13.98
C SER A 140 -14.43 2.89 -14.51
N GLY A 141 -13.30 2.30 -14.90
CA GLY A 141 -12.12 3.02 -15.39
C GLY A 141 -11.36 3.81 -14.31
N ILE A 142 -11.48 3.39 -13.05
CA ILE A 142 -10.85 4.03 -11.90
C ILE A 142 -9.46 3.41 -11.70
N PRO A 143 -8.37 4.19 -11.61
CA PRO A 143 -7.04 3.67 -11.37
C PRO A 143 -6.92 3.01 -10.00
N VAL A 144 -6.19 1.89 -9.95
CA VAL A 144 -6.01 1.07 -8.75
C VAL A 144 -4.54 1.01 -8.34
N ILE A 145 -4.29 1.36 -7.07
CA ILE A 145 -3.05 1.07 -6.35
C ILE A 145 -3.29 -0.13 -5.44
N ALA A 146 -2.41 -1.14 -5.44
CA ALA A 146 -2.58 -2.29 -4.55
C ALA A 146 -1.28 -2.72 -3.86
N LEU A 147 -1.42 -3.10 -2.59
CA LEU A 147 -0.36 -3.77 -1.83
C LEU A 147 -0.30 -5.25 -2.23
N CYS A 148 0.79 -5.65 -2.86
CA CYS A 148 0.92 -6.98 -3.45
C CYS A 148 2.04 -7.77 -2.79
N ASP A 149 1.71 -8.99 -2.38
CA ASP A 149 2.65 -10.02 -1.95
C ASP A 149 3.09 -10.87 -3.16
N THR A 150 4.05 -11.78 -2.96
CA THR A 150 4.72 -12.50 -4.06
C THR A 150 3.78 -13.40 -4.85
N ASN A 151 2.67 -13.83 -4.24
CA ASN A 151 1.69 -14.73 -4.84
C ASN A 151 0.54 -13.99 -5.55
N ASN A 152 0.48 -12.66 -5.47
CA ASN A 152 -0.61 -11.90 -6.08
C ASN A 152 -0.45 -11.80 -7.61
N MET A 153 -1.57 -11.76 -8.31
CA MET A 153 -1.65 -11.40 -9.72
C MET A 153 -1.97 -9.91 -9.83
N VAL A 154 -1.34 -9.21 -10.77
CA VAL A 154 -1.42 -7.74 -10.88
C VAL A 154 -2.20 -7.28 -12.10
N SER A 155 -2.97 -8.17 -12.74
CA SER A 155 -3.64 -7.90 -14.02
C SER A 155 -4.66 -6.74 -13.98
N ASN A 156 -5.25 -6.46 -12.82
CA ASN A 156 -6.22 -5.37 -12.60
C ASN A 156 -5.65 -4.28 -11.66
N VAL A 157 -4.33 -4.13 -11.61
CA VAL A 157 -3.64 -3.17 -10.73
C VAL A 157 -2.73 -2.30 -11.59
N ASP A 158 -2.93 -0.98 -11.54
CA ASP A 158 -2.12 -0.02 -12.31
C ASP A 158 -0.79 0.28 -11.62
N LEU A 159 -0.82 0.41 -10.28
CA LEU A 159 0.36 0.67 -9.48
C LEU A 159 0.51 -0.36 -8.36
N VAL A 160 1.57 -1.15 -8.47
CA VAL A 160 1.90 -2.20 -7.50
C VAL A 160 2.87 -1.67 -6.45
N ILE A 161 2.54 -1.87 -5.18
CA ILE A 161 3.45 -1.67 -4.05
C ILE A 161 3.84 -3.06 -3.52
N PRO A 162 5.10 -3.52 -3.73
CA PRO A 162 5.53 -4.85 -3.31
C PRO A 162 5.80 -4.88 -1.81
N VAL A 163 4.92 -5.52 -1.04
CA VAL A 163 4.98 -5.58 0.43
C VAL A 163 4.35 -6.86 0.96
N ASN A 164 4.75 -7.25 2.17
CA ASN A 164 4.03 -8.24 2.95
C ASN A 164 2.64 -7.74 3.37
N ASN A 165 1.59 -8.25 2.71
CA ASN A 165 0.19 -7.90 2.99
C ASN A 165 -0.50 -8.82 4.02
N LYS A 166 0.27 -9.67 4.72
CA LYS A 166 -0.25 -10.61 5.75
C LYS A 166 0.15 -10.20 7.16
N GLY A 167 1.29 -9.53 7.31
CA GLY A 167 1.79 -9.10 8.62
C GLY A 167 1.06 -7.86 9.14
N ARG A 168 0.56 -7.91 10.38
CA ARG A 168 -0.03 -6.76 11.08
C ARG A 168 0.93 -5.56 11.10
N LYS A 169 2.18 -5.79 11.51
CA LYS A 169 3.22 -4.76 11.60
C LYS A 169 3.62 -4.21 10.23
N ALA A 170 3.70 -5.08 9.23
CA ALA A 170 4.04 -4.70 7.86
C ALA A 170 2.96 -3.80 7.25
N LEU A 171 1.68 -4.19 7.35
CA LEU A 171 0.56 -3.37 6.87
C LEU A 171 0.49 -2.01 7.58
N ALA A 172 0.62 -2.01 8.91
CA ALA A 172 0.63 -0.77 9.70
C ALA A 172 1.75 0.17 9.24
N MET A 173 2.97 -0.36 9.06
CA MET A 173 4.12 0.43 8.59
C MET A 173 3.89 1.01 7.19
N VAL A 174 3.39 0.20 6.25
CA VAL A 174 3.20 0.62 4.87
C VAL A 174 2.11 1.68 4.76
N TYR A 175 0.97 1.51 5.44
CA TYR A 175 -0.08 2.53 5.47
C TYR A 175 0.35 3.79 6.20
N TRP A 176 1.16 3.68 7.25
CA TRP A 176 1.75 4.84 7.94
C TRP A 176 2.68 5.62 6.99
N LEU A 177 3.59 4.94 6.29
CA LEU A 177 4.48 5.54 5.29
C LEU A 177 3.67 6.21 4.17
N LEU A 178 2.69 5.51 3.62
CA LEU A 178 1.85 6.04 2.54
C LEU A 178 1.07 7.28 3.00
N SER A 179 0.52 7.26 4.22
CA SER A 179 -0.16 8.41 4.82
C SER A 179 0.78 9.59 4.98
N ARG A 180 1.97 9.35 5.57
CA ARG A 180 2.98 10.38 5.82
C ARG A 180 3.41 11.06 4.52
N GLU A 181 3.77 10.27 3.52
CA GLU A 181 4.25 10.79 2.24
C GLU A 181 3.12 11.47 1.45
N THR A 182 1.88 10.97 1.50
CA THR A 182 0.75 11.63 0.83
C THR A 182 0.48 13.01 1.44
N VAL A 183 0.47 13.12 2.78
CA VAL A 183 0.26 14.40 3.48
C VAL A 183 1.43 15.36 3.26
N LYS A 184 2.66 14.83 3.17
CA LYS A 184 3.86 15.59 2.80
C LYS A 184 3.73 16.15 1.39
N SER A 185 3.37 15.33 0.40
CA SER A 185 3.21 15.77 -0.99
C SER A 185 2.03 16.74 -1.18
N GLN A 186 0.97 16.65 -0.37
CA GLN A 186 -0.12 17.63 -0.32
C GLN A 186 0.26 18.96 0.34
N GLY A 187 1.47 19.10 0.89
CA GLY A 187 1.94 20.32 1.56
C GLY A 187 1.27 20.61 2.92
N ARG A 188 0.55 19.62 3.48
CA ARG A 188 -0.12 19.74 4.79
C ARG A 188 0.83 19.45 5.97
N LEU A 189 2.01 18.88 5.69
CA LEU A 189 3.12 18.73 6.62
C LEU A 189 4.32 19.52 6.11
N ALA A 190 4.90 20.40 6.94
CA ALA A 190 6.23 20.90 6.67
C ALA A 190 7.25 19.78 6.91
N GLU A 191 8.35 19.77 6.14
CA GLU A 191 9.38 18.72 6.13
C GLU A 191 10.05 18.45 7.49
N GLN A 192 9.81 19.32 8.47
CA GLN A 192 10.38 19.29 9.82
C GLN A 192 9.35 18.98 10.93
N ASP A 193 8.07 18.94 10.61
CA ASP A 193 7.04 18.60 11.60
C ASP A 193 6.94 17.09 11.75
N LYS A 194 7.04 16.62 12.99
CA LYS A 194 6.82 15.21 13.32
C LYS A 194 5.40 14.85 12.93
N PHE A 195 5.26 13.83 12.09
CA PHE A 195 3.97 13.24 11.79
C PHE A 195 3.30 12.82 13.09
N LYS A 196 2.04 13.23 13.28
CA LYS A 196 1.35 13.15 14.57
C LYS A 196 1.09 11.71 15.04
N TYR A 197 1.09 10.75 14.13
CA TYR A 197 0.75 9.37 14.38
C TYR A 197 1.99 8.49 14.34
N GLU A 198 2.02 7.47 15.20
CA GLU A 198 3.09 6.47 15.20
C GLU A 198 2.65 5.23 14.41
N PRO A 199 3.57 4.38 13.91
CA PRO A 199 3.21 3.13 13.24
C PRO A 199 2.33 2.21 14.10
N GLU A 200 2.46 2.31 15.42
CA GLU A 200 1.70 1.56 16.41
C GLU A 200 0.20 1.91 16.40
N ASP A 201 -0.17 3.15 16.07
CA ASP A 201 -1.57 3.59 16.01
C ASP A 201 -2.36 2.91 14.87
N PHE A 202 -1.64 2.41 13.86
CA PHE A 202 -2.20 1.70 12.71
C PHE A 202 -2.36 0.20 12.98
N GLU A 203 -1.77 -0.34 14.05
CA GLU A 203 -1.82 -1.76 14.35
C GLU A 203 -3.21 -2.19 14.87
N THR A 204 -3.82 -3.22 14.27
CA THR A 204 -5.12 -3.78 14.72
C THR A 204 -5.04 -4.45 16.10
N GLU A 205 -5.66 -3.89 17.13
CA GLU A 205 -5.75 -4.51 18.47
C GLU A 205 -6.32 -5.94 18.43
N ILE A 206 -5.82 -6.81 19.32
CA ILE A 206 -6.18 -8.25 19.41
C ILE A 206 -7.41 -8.42 20.30
#